data_AF-A0A1I7XA66-F1
#
_entry.id   AF-A0A1I7XA66-F1
#
_cell.length_a   1.000
_cell.length_b   1.000
_cell.length_c   1.000
_cell.angle_alpha   90.00
_cell.angle_beta   90.00
_cell.angle_gamma   90.00
#
_symmetry.space_group_name_H-M   'P 1'
#
loop_
_entity.id
_entity.type
_entity.pdbx_description
1 polymer ?
#
loop_
_entity_poly.entity_id
_entity_poly.type
_entity_poly.pdbx_seq_one_letter_code
_entity_poly.pdbx_strand_id
1 'polypeptide(L)'
;MSSSCPHMPIQPSDKKRLRSWYAVIADKCAFPRTDNYAVAAISMRATHCSECPNEKRLSRLPLLMCCAGCSSFLCMSHMTIHLRKHGHHMAMSMETGYIYCSACHDFVYNRVLEVLRLGAVNKYRTRLGLNKQVSWNPTDADIKAWDMMTRVGQPLLTSIINSIVKFVNRCVDTDLRGLLNMGATCYMNSVLQALVHTPVLRDYFLSDQHSCQKKPGTCLMCTMHDLMQDFHRGDSSEAVAPGDVLHIVWEQSNMRMGGQQDAHEFFLTVHDLLHRHYSAPFPSNTVHESDECKCIVHQTFTGKLRSDIICNQCFSVSSSIQPFLDISLIVPSNLTNGYDQISVKNCLEIPSATGKNSTVVWSVVGRLHLIRSRLISIFCCIKVE
;
A
#
# COMPACT_ATOMS: atom_id res chain seq x y z
N MET A 1 -13.26 -25.88 3.37
CA MET A 1 -11.78 -25.79 3.26
C MET A 1 -11.15 -26.64 4.36
N SER A 2 -10.52 -27.76 4.02
CA SER A 2 -9.95 -28.72 4.99
C SER A 2 -8.62 -29.35 4.51
N SER A 3 -7.94 -28.70 3.57
CA SER A 3 -6.63 -29.10 3.03
C SER A 3 -5.47 -28.77 3.98
N SER A 4 -5.50 -29.30 5.21
CA SER A 4 -4.30 -29.33 6.04
C SER A 4 -3.23 -30.18 5.36
N CYS A 5 -2.09 -29.57 5.01
CA CYS A 5 -0.96 -30.22 4.35
C CYS A 5 -0.66 -31.60 4.97
N PRO A 6 -0.57 -32.69 4.19
CA PRO A 6 -0.36 -34.04 4.74
C PRO A 6 0.99 -34.18 5.44
N HIS A 7 1.96 -33.32 5.10
CA HIS A 7 3.29 -33.25 5.71
C HIS A 7 3.32 -32.42 7.01
N MET A 8 2.18 -31.95 7.52
CA MET A 8 2.11 -31.33 8.86
C MET A 8 2.38 -32.41 9.92
N PRO A 9 3.12 -32.12 11.01
CA PRO A 9 3.39 -33.13 12.02
C PRO A 9 2.09 -33.67 12.62
N ILE A 10 1.93 -35.00 12.62
CA ILE A 10 0.68 -35.65 13.04
C ILE A 10 0.64 -35.85 14.56
N GLN A 11 1.78 -36.14 15.19
CA GLN A 11 1.85 -36.41 16.63
C GLN A 11 1.61 -35.15 17.49
N PRO A 12 1.00 -35.27 18.68
CA PRO A 12 0.74 -34.13 19.58
C PRO A 12 2.02 -33.42 20.06
N SER A 13 3.09 -34.18 20.28
CA SER A 13 4.45 -33.73 20.59
C SER A 13 4.97 -32.73 19.57
N ASP A 14 5.01 -33.12 18.30
CA ASP A 14 5.56 -32.31 17.22
C ASP A 14 4.63 -31.15 16.83
N LYS A 15 3.30 -31.35 16.93
CA LYS A 15 2.32 -30.24 16.85
C LYS A 15 2.60 -29.17 17.90
N LYS A 16 2.93 -29.56 19.15
CA LYS A 16 3.31 -28.62 20.22
C LYS A 16 4.65 -27.95 19.91
N ARG A 17 5.68 -28.72 19.52
CA ARG A 17 7.01 -28.20 19.13
C ARG A 17 6.92 -27.16 18.01
N LEU A 18 6.19 -27.45 16.94
CA LEU A 18 5.99 -26.54 15.80
C LEU A 18 5.29 -25.25 16.23
N ARG A 19 4.21 -25.33 17.04
CA ARG A 19 3.49 -24.14 17.56
C ARG A 19 4.37 -23.29 18.48
N SER A 20 5.15 -23.91 19.37
CA SER A 20 6.07 -23.19 20.27
C SER A 20 7.20 -22.51 19.50
N TRP A 21 7.82 -23.20 18.53
CA TRP A 21 8.80 -22.59 17.63
C TRP A 21 8.20 -21.43 16.85
N TYR A 22 7.03 -21.64 16.23
CA TYR A 22 6.34 -20.64 15.43
C TYR A 22 6.07 -19.36 16.23
N ALA A 23 5.48 -19.47 17.42
CA ALA A 23 5.22 -18.33 18.29
C ALA A 23 6.50 -17.56 18.64
N VAL A 24 7.61 -18.26 18.95
CA VAL A 24 8.88 -17.62 19.28
C VAL A 24 9.49 -16.88 18.09
N ILE A 25 9.59 -17.49 16.91
CA ILE A 25 10.19 -16.84 15.73
C ILE A 25 9.27 -15.72 15.19
N ALA A 26 7.95 -15.90 15.25
CA ALA A 26 6.99 -14.85 14.86
C ALA A 26 7.09 -13.62 15.79
N ASP A 27 7.04 -13.80 17.12
CA ASP A 27 7.03 -12.69 18.08
C ASP A 27 8.39 -12.00 18.28
N LYS A 28 9.51 -12.72 18.05
CA LYS A 28 10.87 -12.19 18.23
C LYS A 28 11.53 -11.72 16.95
N CYS A 29 11.32 -12.41 15.83
CA CYS A 29 12.14 -12.21 14.62
C CYS A 29 11.34 -11.65 13.44
N ALA A 30 10.14 -12.17 13.13
CA ALA A 30 9.33 -11.65 12.02
C ALA A 30 8.57 -10.36 12.41
N PHE A 31 7.97 -10.35 13.60
CA PHE A 31 7.10 -9.27 14.08
C PHE A 31 7.57 -8.80 15.49
N PRO A 32 8.79 -8.24 15.62
CA PRO A 32 9.46 -8.01 16.90
C PRO A 32 8.68 -7.07 17.82
N ARG A 33 8.16 -7.62 18.93
CA ARG A 33 7.32 -6.88 19.90
C ARG A 33 8.05 -5.76 20.67
N THR A 34 9.38 -5.77 20.71
CA THR A 34 10.21 -4.78 21.43
C THR A 34 11.51 -4.55 20.67
N ASP A 35 12.24 -3.47 20.99
CA ASP A 35 13.56 -3.22 20.42
C ASP A 35 14.58 -4.27 20.84
N ASN A 36 14.50 -4.77 22.08
CA ASN A 36 15.29 -5.91 22.54
C ASN A 36 15.06 -7.17 21.68
N TYR A 37 13.85 -7.37 21.14
CA TYR A 37 13.56 -8.46 20.21
C TYR A 37 14.07 -8.17 18.79
N ALA A 38 13.99 -6.93 18.30
CA ALA A 38 14.60 -6.54 17.04
C ALA A 38 16.14 -6.70 17.06
N VAL A 39 16.79 -6.30 18.16
CA VAL A 39 18.22 -6.53 18.40
C VAL A 39 18.52 -8.03 18.48
N ALA A 40 17.72 -8.82 19.20
CA ALA A 40 17.89 -10.27 19.25
C ALA A 40 17.74 -10.93 17.87
N ALA A 41 16.84 -10.46 17.00
CA ALA A 41 16.70 -10.93 15.63
C ALA A 41 17.96 -10.65 14.79
N ILE A 42 18.56 -9.47 14.95
CA ILE A 42 19.85 -9.12 14.34
C ILE A 42 20.96 -10.05 14.86
N SER A 43 21.04 -10.26 16.18
CA SER A 43 22.01 -11.18 16.80
C SER A 43 21.85 -12.64 16.34
N MET A 44 20.61 -13.09 16.12
CA MET A 44 20.28 -14.41 15.56
C MET A 44 20.52 -14.51 14.04
N ARG A 45 21.01 -13.43 13.39
CA ARG A 45 21.19 -13.31 11.93
C ARG A 45 19.89 -13.47 11.13
N ALA A 46 18.73 -13.24 11.76
CA ALA A 46 17.40 -13.37 11.16
C ALA A 46 17.06 -12.28 10.11
N THR A 47 18.07 -11.58 9.59
CA THR A 47 17.98 -10.44 8.66
C THR A 47 18.61 -10.74 7.29
N HIS A 48 19.36 -11.83 7.15
CA HIS A 48 20.07 -12.17 5.92
C HIS A 48 20.25 -13.68 5.76
N CYS A 49 20.43 -14.12 4.51
CA CYS A 49 20.75 -15.51 4.20
C CYS A 49 22.23 -15.78 4.49
N SER A 50 22.54 -16.79 5.32
CA SER A 50 23.93 -17.16 5.64
C SER A 50 24.75 -17.61 4.43
N GLU A 51 24.10 -18.23 3.44
CA GLU A 51 24.76 -18.79 2.24
C GLU A 51 24.87 -17.82 1.06
N CYS A 52 24.30 -16.60 1.13
CA CYS A 52 24.38 -15.65 0.02
C CYS A 52 25.74 -14.92 -0.03
N PRO A 53 26.41 -14.82 -1.20
CA PRO A 53 27.58 -13.96 -1.36
C PRO A 53 27.20 -12.49 -1.17
N ASN A 54 28.13 -11.69 -0.62
CA ASN A 54 27.84 -10.37 -0.07
C ASN A 54 27.19 -9.40 -1.07
N GLU A 55 27.65 -9.39 -2.33
CA GLU A 55 27.16 -8.51 -3.40
C GLU A 55 25.66 -8.70 -3.71
N LYS A 56 25.14 -9.92 -3.57
CA LYS A 56 23.72 -10.24 -3.80
C LYS A 56 22.82 -9.94 -2.60
N ARG A 57 23.35 -9.45 -1.48
CA ARG A 57 22.56 -9.10 -0.28
C ARG A 57 21.85 -7.74 -0.36
N LEU A 58 22.26 -6.88 -1.30
CA LEU A 58 21.77 -5.49 -1.40
C LEU A 58 20.85 -5.22 -2.61
N SER A 59 20.96 -5.99 -3.69
CA SER A 59 20.37 -5.65 -5.00
C SER A 59 18.97 -6.20 -5.26
N ARG A 60 18.58 -7.29 -4.58
CA ARG A 60 17.19 -7.78 -4.48
C ARG A 60 17.03 -8.45 -3.13
N LEU A 61 16.11 -7.99 -2.28
CA LEU A 61 15.74 -8.69 -1.05
C LEU A 61 15.10 -10.03 -1.42
N PRO A 62 15.75 -11.19 -1.15
CA PRO A 62 15.20 -12.48 -1.54
C PRO A 62 14.44 -13.07 -0.35
N LEU A 63 13.18 -13.48 -0.54
CA LEU A 63 12.27 -13.95 0.51
C LEU A 63 13.01 -14.80 1.56
N LEU A 64 13.14 -14.24 2.77
CA LEU A 64 13.94 -14.83 3.84
C LEU A 64 13.09 -15.81 4.65
N MET A 65 13.62 -17.00 4.88
CA MET A 65 12.94 -18.13 5.49
C MET A 65 13.72 -18.62 6.71
N CYS A 66 13.00 -19.01 7.78
CA CYS A 66 13.56 -19.70 8.95
C CYS A 66 13.12 -21.17 8.97
N CYS A 67 14.06 -22.12 9.07
CA CYS A 67 13.75 -23.55 9.07
C CYS A 67 13.13 -24.03 10.40
N ALA A 68 12.02 -24.78 10.35
CA ALA A 68 11.35 -25.31 11.55
C ALA A 68 12.12 -26.44 12.26
N GLY A 69 13.03 -27.13 11.57
CA GLY A 69 13.84 -28.20 12.15
C GLY A 69 14.99 -27.69 13.03
N CYS A 70 15.70 -26.67 12.54
CA CYS A 70 17.00 -26.23 13.09
C CYS A 70 17.14 -24.70 13.27
N SER A 71 16.13 -23.89 12.89
CA SER A 71 16.14 -22.42 12.95
C SER A 71 17.22 -21.71 12.11
N SER A 72 17.80 -22.37 11.09
CA SER A 72 18.65 -21.70 10.09
C SER A 72 17.87 -20.65 9.28
N PHE A 73 18.49 -19.50 9.03
CA PHE A 73 17.93 -18.39 8.24
C PHE A 73 18.55 -18.34 6.84
N LEU A 74 17.76 -18.62 5.81
CA LEU A 74 18.17 -18.75 4.43
C LEU A 74 17.15 -18.10 3.50
N CYS A 75 17.59 -17.55 2.36
CA CYS A 75 16.65 -17.12 1.32
C CYS A 75 15.99 -18.33 0.64
N MET A 76 14.84 -18.14 0.01
CA MET A 76 14.03 -19.22 -0.56
C MET A 76 14.79 -20.26 -1.41
N SER A 77 15.75 -19.83 -2.24
CA SER A 77 16.56 -20.73 -3.06
C SER A 77 17.50 -21.62 -2.23
N HIS A 78 18.18 -21.06 -1.24
CA HIS A 78 19.03 -21.86 -0.33
C HIS A 78 18.18 -22.67 0.66
N MET A 79 17.01 -22.16 1.08
CA MET A 79 16.09 -22.87 1.96
C MET A 79 15.56 -24.14 1.30
N THR A 80 15.12 -24.11 0.04
CA THR A 80 14.66 -25.34 -0.66
C THR A 80 15.76 -26.39 -0.83
N ILE A 81 17.03 -25.97 -1.00
CA ILE A 81 18.20 -26.87 -0.99
C ILE A 81 18.43 -27.44 0.42
N HIS A 82 18.45 -26.59 1.45
CA HIS A 82 18.64 -26.97 2.85
C HIS A 82 17.57 -27.95 3.35
N LEU A 83 16.29 -27.67 3.06
CA LEU A 83 15.15 -28.51 3.45
C LEU A 83 15.31 -29.93 2.88
N ARG A 84 15.65 -30.06 1.60
CA ARG A 84 15.99 -31.34 0.96
C ARG A 84 17.23 -32.00 1.59
N LYS A 85 18.33 -31.27 1.73
CA LYS A 85 19.64 -31.78 2.23
C LYS A 85 19.58 -32.31 3.65
N HIS A 86 18.76 -31.71 4.52
CA HIS A 86 18.67 -32.06 5.94
C HIS A 86 17.39 -32.84 6.31
N GLY A 87 16.55 -33.24 5.33
CA GLY A 87 15.27 -33.91 5.61
C GLY A 87 14.26 -33.04 6.37
N HIS A 88 14.44 -31.72 6.36
CA HIS A 88 13.55 -30.78 7.02
C HIS A 88 12.37 -30.45 6.09
N HIS A 89 11.14 -30.53 6.60
CA HIS A 89 9.96 -30.41 5.74
C HIS A 89 9.35 -29.00 5.69
N MET A 90 9.63 -28.14 6.67
CA MET A 90 8.98 -26.85 6.85
C MET A 90 9.93 -25.69 7.15
N ALA A 91 9.56 -24.51 6.66
CA ALA A 91 10.16 -23.23 7.00
C ALA A 91 9.09 -22.14 7.11
N MET A 92 9.36 -21.02 7.77
CA MET A 92 8.47 -19.86 7.86
C MET A 92 9.09 -18.65 7.15
N SER A 93 8.28 -17.93 6.37
CA SER A 93 8.64 -16.62 5.83
C SER A 93 8.82 -15.59 6.95
N MET A 94 9.95 -14.90 6.95
CA MET A 94 10.27 -13.84 7.92
C MET A 94 9.55 -12.53 7.63
N GLU A 95 9.05 -12.34 6.41
CA GLU A 95 8.34 -11.14 5.98
C GLU A 95 6.82 -11.24 6.21
N THR A 96 6.24 -12.42 5.92
CA THR A 96 4.78 -12.62 5.92
C THR A 96 4.29 -13.54 7.04
N GLY A 97 5.18 -14.32 7.67
CA GLY A 97 4.85 -15.30 8.70
C GLY A 97 4.21 -16.60 8.18
N TYR A 98 3.99 -16.76 6.87
CA TYR A 98 3.42 -18.01 6.33
C TYR A 98 4.43 -19.17 6.41
N ILE A 99 3.96 -20.38 6.73
CA ILE A 99 4.77 -21.60 6.64
C ILE A 99 4.79 -22.11 5.21
N TYR A 100 5.96 -22.45 4.69
CA TYR A 100 6.18 -23.16 3.44
C TYR A 100 6.47 -24.65 3.71
N CYS A 101 5.95 -25.54 2.85
CA CYS A 101 6.23 -26.97 2.89
C CYS A 101 7.06 -27.41 1.68
N SER A 102 8.27 -27.95 1.91
CA SER A 102 9.17 -28.38 0.83
C SER A 102 8.70 -29.62 0.06
N ALA A 103 7.70 -30.35 0.56
CA ALA A 103 7.15 -31.55 -0.08
C ALA A 103 5.85 -31.28 -0.86
N CYS A 104 5.10 -30.22 -0.50
CA CYS A 104 3.99 -29.71 -1.34
C CYS A 104 4.44 -28.64 -2.33
N HIS A 105 5.64 -28.09 -2.16
CA HIS A 105 6.15 -26.91 -2.86
C HIS A 105 5.28 -25.65 -2.75
N ASP A 106 4.44 -25.56 -1.72
CA ASP A 106 3.44 -24.51 -1.49
C ASP A 106 3.38 -24.08 0.00
N PHE A 107 2.69 -22.97 0.27
CA PHE A 107 2.42 -22.45 1.61
C PHE A 107 1.27 -23.20 2.32
N VAL A 108 1.42 -23.40 3.63
CA VAL A 108 0.53 -24.22 4.46
C VAL A 108 -0.43 -23.33 5.24
N TYR A 109 -1.61 -23.13 4.67
CA TYR A 109 -2.72 -22.38 5.28
C TYR A 109 -3.42 -23.19 6.39
N ASN A 110 -2.80 -23.28 7.57
CA ASN A 110 -3.38 -23.92 8.75
C ASN A 110 -4.01 -22.88 9.69
N ARG A 111 -5.32 -23.00 9.95
CA ARG A 111 -6.12 -22.06 10.78
C ARG A 111 -5.55 -21.81 12.18
N VAL A 112 -4.89 -22.79 12.82
CA VAL A 112 -4.28 -22.60 14.15
C VAL A 112 -2.98 -21.80 14.08
N LEU A 113 -2.18 -22.00 13.03
CA LEU A 113 -0.99 -21.18 12.78
C LEU A 113 -1.37 -19.78 12.31
N GLU A 114 -2.43 -19.63 11.52
CA GLU A 114 -2.93 -18.34 11.04
C GLU A 114 -3.44 -17.45 12.19
N VAL A 115 -4.13 -18.03 13.19
CA VAL A 115 -4.50 -17.32 14.42
C VAL A 115 -3.26 -16.86 15.20
N LEU A 116 -2.19 -17.65 15.26
CA LEU A 116 -0.91 -17.23 15.86
C LEU A 116 -0.24 -16.11 15.03
N ARG A 117 -0.27 -16.21 13.69
CA ARG A 117 0.29 -15.23 12.75
C ARG A 117 -0.37 -13.87 12.91
N LEU A 118 -1.69 -13.81 12.76
CA LEU A 118 -2.49 -12.59 12.94
C LEU A 118 -2.33 -12.05 14.37
N GLY A 119 -2.22 -12.92 15.37
CA GLY A 119 -1.95 -12.57 16.76
C GLY A 119 -0.57 -11.94 17.01
N ALA A 120 0.45 -12.26 16.20
CA ALA A 120 1.77 -11.63 16.24
C ALA A 120 1.79 -10.33 15.42
N VAL A 121 1.30 -10.39 14.17
CA VAL A 121 1.16 -9.23 13.26
C VAL A 121 0.41 -8.09 13.94
N ASN A 122 -0.73 -8.35 14.59
CA ASN A 122 -1.52 -7.29 15.20
C ASN A 122 -0.85 -6.65 16.42
N LYS A 123 -0.05 -7.40 17.19
CA LYS A 123 0.74 -6.81 18.30
C LYS A 123 1.84 -5.90 17.77
N TYR A 124 2.51 -6.30 16.68
CA TYR A 124 3.51 -5.49 16.01
C TYR A 124 2.91 -4.26 15.32
N ARG A 125 1.74 -4.38 14.68
CA ARG A 125 0.98 -3.23 14.13
C ARG A 125 0.60 -2.23 15.21
N THR A 126 0.01 -2.68 16.33
CA THR A 126 -0.31 -1.79 17.46
C THR A 126 0.93 -1.13 18.07
N ARG A 127 2.08 -1.81 18.14
CA ARG A 127 3.37 -1.21 18.54
C ARG A 127 3.77 -0.04 17.63
N LEU A 128 3.49 -0.14 16.33
CA LEU A 128 3.77 0.91 15.33
C LEU A 128 2.68 1.99 15.26
N GLY A 129 1.69 2.00 16.16
CA GLY A 129 0.53 2.91 16.11
C GLY A 129 -0.48 2.58 15.01
N LEU A 130 -0.38 1.41 14.36
CA LEU A 130 -1.23 1.01 13.25
C LEU A 130 -2.47 0.23 13.72
N ASN A 131 -3.60 0.48 13.06
CA ASN A 131 -4.85 -0.26 13.24
C ASN A 131 -4.64 -1.77 13.05
N LYS A 132 -5.34 -2.58 13.85
CA LYS A 132 -5.31 -4.05 13.77
C LYS A 132 -5.85 -4.51 12.43
N GLN A 133 -5.14 -5.41 11.76
CA GLN A 133 -5.61 -6.14 10.61
C GLN A 133 -6.63 -7.19 11.06
N VAL A 134 -7.88 -7.02 10.64
CA VAL A 134 -8.92 -8.05 10.77
C VAL A 134 -8.93 -8.85 9.47
N SER A 135 -8.73 -10.15 9.57
CA SER A 135 -8.97 -11.09 8.46
C SER A 135 -10.29 -11.81 8.76
N TRP A 136 -11.19 -11.86 7.78
CA TRP A 136 -12.42 -12.63 7.91
C TRP A 136 -12.07 -14.12 7.96
N ASN A 137 -12.34 -14.75 9.09
CA ASN A 137 -12.02 -16.15 9.38
C ASN A 137 -13.32 -16.81 9.88
N PRO A 138 -14.02 -17.57 9.03
CA PRO A 138 -15.33 -18.13 9.38
C PRO A 138 -15.21 -19.05 10.59
N THR A 139 -16.16 -18.94 11.51
CA THR A 139 -16.25 -19.76 12.72
C THR A 139 -16.58 -21.21 12.37
N ASP A 140 -16.44 -22.12 13.33
CA ASP A 140 -16.91 -23.50 13.13
C ASP A 140 -18.45 -23.62 13.08
N ALA A 141 -19.19 -22.56 13.43
CA ALA A 141 -20.62 -22.44 13.16
C ALA A 141 -20.87 -22.04 11.70
N ASP A 142 -20.17 -21.04 11.17
CA ASP A 142 -20.29 -20.60 9.78
C ASP A 142 -19.90 -21.71 8.81
N ILE A 143 -18.82 -22.44 9.10
CA ILE A 143 -18.38 -23.61 8.31
C ILE A 143 -19.43 -24.73 8.35
N LYS A 144 -20.11 -24.96 9.49
CA LYS A 144 -21.20 -25.95 9.60
C LYS A 144 -22.48 -25.49 8.90
N ALA A 145 -22.82 -24.21 8.94
CA ALA A 145 -23.94 -23.65 8.20
C ALA A 145 -23.70 -23.77 6.69
N TRP A 146 -22.47 -23.49 6.23
CA TRP A 146 -22.06 -23.68 4.84
C TRP A 146 -22.07 -25.16 4.42
N ASP A 147 -21.53 -26.05 5.26
CA ASP A 147 -21.54 -27.51 5.04
C ASP A 147 -22.99 -28.06 4.97
N MET A 148 -23.87 -27.59 5.86
CA MET A 148 -25.31 -27.90 5.85
C MET A 148 -26.00 -27.38 4.58
N MET A 149 -25.72 -26.15 4.15
CA MET A 149 -26.20 -25.61 2.87
C MET A 149 -25.71 -26.44 1.68
N THR A 150 -24.43 -26.85 1.65
CA THR A 150 -23.87 -27.65 0.54
C THR A 150 -24.36 -29.10 0.50
N ARG A 151 -24.78 -29.68 1.62
CA ARG A 151 -25.37 -31.03 1.67
C ARG A 151 -26.83 -31.06 1.21
N VAL A 152 -27.56 -29.95 1.38
CA VAL A 152 -28.90 -29.78 0.78
C VAL A 152 -28.71 -29.40 -0.68
N GLY A 153 -28.64 -30.42 -1.55
CA GLY A 153 -28.25 -30.31 -2.96
C GLY A 153 -29.20 -29.48 -3.84
N GLN A 154 -29.20 -28.16 -3.69
CA GLN A 154 -29.85 -27.24 -4.62
C GLN A 154 -28.90 -26.90 -5.78
N PRO A 155 -29.34 -26.99 -7.05
CA PRO A 155 -28.51 -26.62 -8.21
C PRO A 155 -28.12 -25.13 -8.22
N LEU A 156 -28.89 -24.28 -7.52
CA LEU A 156 -28.55 -22.88 -7.24
C LEU A 156 -27.21 -22.74 -6.52
N LEU A 157 -26.92 -23.60 -5.54
CA LEU A 157 -25.70 -23.44 -4.72
C LEU A 157 -24.44 -23.78 -5.51
N THR A 158 -24.49 -24.75 -6.44
CA THR A 158 -23.39 -25.04 -7.36
C THR A 158 -23.12 -23.85 -8.30
N SER A 159 -24.18 -23.15 -8.74
CA SER A 159 -24.05 -21.91 -9.51
C SER A 159 -23.43 -20.79 -8.67
N ILE A 160 -23.89 -20.58 -7.44
CA ILE A 160 -23.35 -19.59 -6.50
C ILE A 160 -21.88 -19.88 -6.17
N ILE A 161 -21.51 -21.13 -5.89
CA ILE A 161 -20.13 -21.53 -5.59
C ILE A 161 -19.23 -21.36 -6.82
N ASN A 162 -19.69 -21.72 -8.03
CA ASN A 162 -18.93 -21.45 -9.25
C ASN A 162 -18.80 -19.94 -9.53
N SER A 163 -19.79 -19.12 -9.16
CA SER A 163 -19.71 -17.66 -9.23
C SER A 163 -18.73 -17.10 -8.19
N ILE A 164 -18.72 -17.60 -6.96
CA ILE A 164 -17.77 -17.20 -5.90
C ILE A 164 -16.34 -17.66 -6.22
N VAL A 165 -16.14 -18.85 -6.79
CA VAL A 165 -14.81 -19.30 -7.24
C VAL A 165 -14.35 -18.50 -8.46
N LYS A 166 -15.25 -18.14 -9.38
CA LYS A 166 -14.94 -17.17 -10.45
C LYS A 166 -14.60 -15.79 -9.88
N PHE A 167 -15.32 -15.31 -8.86
CA PHE A 167 -15.07 -14.04 -8.17
C PHE A 167 -13.70 -14.04 -7.48
N VAL A 168 -13.37 -15.06 -6.69
CA VAL A 168 -12.07 -15.15 -6.00
C VAL A 168 -10.91 -15.31 -6.98
N ASN A 169 -11.09 -16.03 -8.10
CA ASN A 169 -10.09 -16.08 -9.16
C ASN A 169 -10.01 -14.77 -9.97
N ARG A 170 -11.10 -14.01 -10.06
CA ARG A 170 -11.15 -12.66 -10.64
C ARG A 170 -10.37 -11.65 -9.77
N CYS A 171 -10.44 -11.75 -8.45
CA CYS A 171 -9.78 -10.85 -7.48
C CYS A 171 -8.24 -10.76 -7.59
N VAL A 172 -7.59 -11.50 -8.49
CA VAL A 172 -6.17 -11.35 -8.80
C VAL A 172 -5.92 -10.24 -9.85
N ASP A 173 -6.91 -9.93 -10.71
CA ASP A 173 -6.80 -8.99 -11.84
C ASP A 173 -7.94 -7.94 -11.93
N THR A 174 -9.05 -8.06 -11.17
CA THR A 174 -10.27 -7.25 -11.40
C THR A 174 -10.30 -5.79 -10.96
N ASP A 175 -9.30 -5.28 -10.22
CA ASP A 175 -9.32 -3.87 -9.79
C ASP A 175 -9.21 -2.90 -11.00
N LEU A 176 -8.74 -3.40 -12.16
CA LEU A 176 -8.54 -2.65 -13.39
C LEU A 176 -9.85 -2.47 -14.18
N ARG A 177 -10.48 -1.30 -14.05
CA ARG A 177 -11.66 -0.91 -14.85
C ARG A 177 -11.42 0.34 -15.69
N GLY A 178 -12.13 0.48 -16.80
CA GLY A 178 -12.16 1.73 -17.56
C GLY A 178 -13.02 2.80 -16.89
N LEU A 179 -12.72 4.07 -17.18
CA LEU A 179 -13.67 5.18 -16.99
C LEU A 179 -14.22 5.60 -18.35
N LEU A 180 -15.54 5.71 -18.47
CA LEU A 180 -16.19 6.18 -19.69
C LEU A 180 -15.82 7.65 -19.95
N ASN A 181 -15.46 7.96 -21.20
CA ASN A 181 -15.15 9.33 -21.60
C ASN A 181 -16.43 10.07 -22.00
N MET A 182 -16.91 10.95 -21.12
CA MET A 182 -18.12 11.76 -21.28
C MET A 182 -17.81 13.01 -22.11
N GLY A 183 -17.27 12.82 -23.32
CA GLY A 183 -16.85 13.88 -24.23
C GLY A 183 -15.35 14.20 -24.14
N ALA A 184 -14.96 15.20 -23.35
CA ALA A 184 -13.59 15.70 -23.26
C ALA A 184 -12.88 15.34 -21.92
N THR A 185 -13.42 14.38 -21.18
CA THR A 185 -13.05 14.04 -19.80
C THR A 185 -11.77 13.21 -19.64
N CYS A 186 -10.92 13.09 -20.66
CA CYS A 186 -9.70 12.28 -20.59
C CYS A 186 -8.72 12.73 -19.48
N TYR A 187 -8.62 14.04 -19.22
CA TYR A 187 -7.81 14.62 -18.14
C TYR A 187 -8.33 14.23 -16.74
N MET A 188 -9.65 14.23 -16.55
CA MET A 188 -10.28 13.75 -15.32
C MET A 188 -10.04 12.25 -15.16
N ASN A 189 -10.27 11.48 -16.23
CA ASN A 189 -10.21 10.03 -16.17
C ASN A 189 -8.78 9.52 -15.84
N SER A 190 -7.72 10.15 -16.34
CA SER A 190 -6.34 9.78 -15.97
C SER A 190 -6.03 10.05 -14.49
N VAL A 191 -6.48 11.18 -13.95
CA VAL A 191 -6.30 11.53 -12.54
C VAL A 191 -7.12 10.63 -11.62
N LEU A 192 -8.38 10.37 -11.94
CA LEU A 192 -9.22 9.49 -11.12
C LEU A 192 -8.68 8.05 -11.07
N GLN A 193 -8.15 7.52 -12.17
CA GLN A 193 -7.44 6.23 -12.18
C GLN A 193 -6.24 6.23 -11.23
N ALA A 194 -5.42 7.27 -11.26
CA ALA A 194 -4.28 7.42 -10.36
C ALA A 194 -4.69 7.50 -8.86
N LEU A 195 -5.79 8.19 -8.56
CA LEU A 195 -6.33 8.30 -7.20
C LEU A 195 -6.94 6.98 -6.72
N VAL A 196 -7.74 6.31 -7.54
CA VAL A 196 -8.39 5.02 -7.19
C VAL A 196 -7.36 3.91 -6.97
N HIS A 197 -6.29 3.88 -7.75
CA HIS A 197 -5.18 2.94 -7.56
C HIS A 197 -4.13 3.38 -6.53
N THR A 198 -4.32 4.50 -5.81
CA THR A 198 -3.46 4.88 -4.68
C THR A 198 -3.89 4.12 -3.41
N PRO A 199 -3.09 3.17 -2.88
CA PRO A 199 -3.58 2.26 -1.83
C PRO A 199 -3.96 2.96 -0.53
N VAL A 200 -3.31 4.08 -0.19
CA VAL A 200 -3.62 4.85 1.03
C VAL A 200 -5.00 5.51 0.93
N LEU A 201 -5.38 6.00 -0.27
CA LEU A 201 -6.71 6.55 -0.52
C LEU A 201 -7.75 5.43 -0.52
N ARG A 202 -7.52 4.36 -1.30
CA ARG A 202 -8.40 3.20 -1.35
C ARG A 202 -8.70 2.63 0.03
N ASP A 203 -7.66 2.33 0.81
CA ASP A 203 -7.81 1.73 2.14
C ASP A 203 -8.52 2.68 3.13
N TYR A 204 -8.42 4.01 2.93
CA TYR A 204 -9.19 5.01 3.68
C TYR A 204 -10.67 5.03 3.25
N PHE A 205 -10.96 5.13 1.95
CA PHE A 205 -12.33 5.22 1.45
C PHE A 205 -13.12 3.92 1.64
N LEU A 206 -12.48 2.75 1.55
CA LEU A 206 -13.09 1.44 1.83
C LEU A 206 -13.14 1.07 3.32
N SER A 207 -12.86 2.01 4.24
CA SER A 207 -12.99 1.81 5.69
C SER A 207 -13.89 2.84 6.38
N ASP A 208 -14.78 3.47 5.61
CA ASP A 208 -15.91 4.31 6.06
C ASP A 208 -15.53 5.44 7.04
N GLN A 209 -14.31 5.95 6.92
CA GLN A 209 -13.74 6.96 7.82
C GLN A 209 -14.30 8.38 7.61
N HIS A 210 -15.21 8.59 6.64
CA HIS A 210 -15.82 9.89 6.36
C HIS A 210 -17.25 9.95 6.89
N SER A 211 -17.46 10.69 7.99
CA SER A 211 -18.81 11.04 8.45
C SER A 211 -19.28 12.30 7.72
N CYS A 212 -20.23 12.14 6.80
CA CYS A 212 -20.76 13.23 5.99
C CYS A 212 -22.03 13.84 6.61
N GLN A 213 -22.07 15.17 6.74
CA GLN A 213 -23.26 15.94 7.11
C GLN A 213 -23.80 16.81 5.97
N LYS A 214 -23.22 16.71 4.76
CA LYS A 214 -23.70 17.42 3.56
C LYS A 214 -24.91 16.72 2.93
N LYS A 215 -25.60 17.42 2.04
CA LYS A 215 -26.68 16.83 1.22
C LYS A 215 -26.11 15.71 0.32
N PRO A 216 -26.85 14.62 0.09
CA PRO A 216 -26.48 13.62 -0.93
C PRO A 216 -26.16 14.27 -2.28
N GLY A 217 -25.20 13.71 -3.01
CA GLY A 217 -24.75 14.24 -4.31
C GLY A 217 -23.88 15.50 -4.26
N THR A 218 -23.68 16.15 -3.10
CA THR A 218 -22.89 17.40 -3.02
C THR A 218 -21.50 17.23 -2.39
N CYS A 219 -21.13 16.01 -1.97
CA CYS A 219 -19.88 15.72 -1.26
C CYS A 219 -18.96 14.79 -2.04
N LEU A 220 -17.90 15.36 -2.64
CA LEU A 220 -16.86 14.61 -3.36
C LEU A 220 -16.22 13.48 -2.53
N MET A 221 -16.14 13.59 -1.20
CA MET A 221 -15.64 12.50 -0.35
C MET A 221 -16.57 11.27 -0.33
N CYS A 222 -17.90 11.47 -0.44
CA CYS A 222 -18.84 10.37 -0.63
C CYS A 222 -18.71 9.80 -2.04
N THR A 223 -18.73 10.65 -3.07
CA THR A 223 -18.65 10.22 -4.47
C THR A 223 -17.35 9.47 -4.79
N MET A 224 -16.23 9.85 -4.18
CA MET A 224 -14.99 9.08 -4.28
C MET A 224 -15.04 7.76 -3.51
N HIS A 225 -15.77 7.68 -2.38
CA HIS A 225 -16.04 6.40 -1.72
C HIS A 225 -16.91 5.48 -2.59
N ASP A 226 -17.97 6.00 -3.21
CA ASP A 226 -18.83 5.25 -4.12
C ASP A 226 -18.05 4.74 -5.35
N LEU A 227 -17.23 5.61 -5.96
CA LEU A 227 -16.32 5.25 -7.07
C LEU A 227 -15.28 4.20 -6.66
N MET A 228 -14.73 4.29 -5.45
CA MET A 228 -13.79 3.30 -4.90
C MET A 228 -14.47 1.95 -4.68
N GLN A 229 -15.72 1.92 -4.20
CA GLN A 229 -16.50 0.68 -4.17
C GLN A 229 -16.72 0.14 -5.59
N ASP A 230 -17.17 0.97 -6.52
CA ASP A 230 -17.50 0.57 -7.89
C ASP A 230 -16.35 -0.16 -8.58
N PHE A 231 -15.11 0.34 -8.45
CA PHE A 231 -13.93 -0.35 -8.96
C PHE A 231 -13.71 -1.70 -8.25
N HIS A 232 -13.58 -1.69 -6.92
CA HIS A 232 -13.15 -2.85 -6.13
C HIS A 232 -14.26 -3.90 -5.86
N ARG A 233 -15.49 -3.69 -6.38
CA ARG A 233 -16.62 -4.62 -6.27
C ARG A 233 -16.45 -6.00 -6.94
N GLY A 234 -15.36 -6.26 -7.68
CA GLY A 234 -14.94 -7.59 -8.20
C GLY A 234 -15.87 -8.35 -9.18
N ASP A 235 -17.11 -7.93 -9.37
CA ASP A 235 -18.13 -8.66 -10.14
C ASP A 235 -18.39 -8.19 -11.57
N SER A 236 -17.91 -7.01 -11.98
CA SER A 236 -18.03 -6.51 -13.35
C SER A 236 -16.70 -5.95 -13.86
N SER A 237 -16.48 -6.04 -15.17
CA SER A 237 -15.37 -5.41 -15.90
C SER A 237 -15.85 -4.23 -16.76
N GLU A 238 -17.10 -3.78 -16.58
CA GLU A 238 -17.67 -2.66 -17.31
C GLU A 238 -17.05 -1.33 -16.86
N ALA A 239 -16.99 -0.38 -17.79
CA ALA A 239 -16.42 0.93 -17.53
C ALA A 239 -17.39 1.83 -16.75
N VAL A 240 -16.90 2.48 -15.69
CA VAL A 240 -17.70 3.33 -14.81
C VAL A 240 -17.84 4.74 -15.42
N ALA A 241 -19.00 5.37 -15.29
CA ALA A 241 -19.21 6.77 -15.64
C ALA A 241 -19.08 7.65 -14.38
N PRO A 242 -17.99 8.43 -14.19
CA PRO A 242 -17.79 9.27 -13.01
C PRO A 242 -18.60 10.59 -13.11
N GLY A 243 -19.88 10.50 -13.45
CA GLY A 243 -20.75 11.65 -13.72
C GLY A 243 -20.92 12.59 -12.53
N ASP A 244 -21.10 12.03 -11.34
CA ASP A 244 -21.23 12.80 -10.10
C ASP A 244 -19.93 13.53 -9.73
N VAL A 245 -18.76 12.94 -10.02
CA VAL A 245 -17.47 13.60 -9.83
C VAL A 245 -17.35 14.81 -10.75
N LEU A 246 -17.68 14.65 -12.04
CA LEU A 246 -17.69 15.74 -13.02
C LEU A 246 -18.65 16.86 -12.59
N HIS A 247 -19.84 16.50 -12.11
CA HIS A 247 -20.84 17.46 -11.67
C HIS A 247 -20.40 18.26 -10.45
N ILE A 248 -19.87 17.60 -9.41
CA ILE A 248 -19.39 18.28 -8.19
C ILE A 248 -18.17 19.16 -8.48
N VAL A 249 -17.22 18.70 -9.31
CA VAL A 249 -16.05 19.50 -9.68
C VAL A 249 -16.46 20.72 -10.52
N TRP A 250 -17.44 20.59 -11.43
CA TRP A 250 -18.02 21.74 -12.15
C TRP A 250 -18.70 22.72 -11.19
N GLU A 251 -19.65 22.28 -10.38
CA GLU A 251 -20.45 23.16 -9.52
C GLU A 251 -19.58 23.93 -8.50
N GLN A 252 -18.46 23.34 -8.05
CA GLN A 252 -17.74 23.80 -6.85
C GLN A 252 -16.27 24.21 -7.13
N SER A 253 -15.93 24.46 -8.39
CA SER A 253 -14.64 25.02 -8.84
C SER A 253 -14.81 26.03 -9.99
N ASN A 254 -13.70 26.64 -10.43
CA ASN A 254 -13.68 27.56 -11.57
C ASN A 254 -13.35 26.86 -12.92
N MET A 255 -13.24 25.52 -12.95
CA MET A 255 -12.90 24.78 -14.17
C MET A 255 -13.99 24.91 -15.24
N ARG A 256 -13.61 24.94 -16.52
CA ARG A 256 -14.57 25.16 -17.62
C ARG A 256 -15.33 23.88 -17.96
N MET A 257 -16.66 23.98 -17.93
CA MET A 257 -17.58 22.87 -18.20
C MET A 257 -17.76 22.65 -19.71
N GLY A 258 -16.92 21.77 -20.28
CA GLY A 258 -16.92 21.39 -21.69
C GLY A 258 -15.63 21.81 -22.40
N GLY A 259 -14.95 20.84 -23.02
CA GLY A 259 -13.62 21.03 -23.63
C GLY A 259 -12.50 20.34 -22.84
N GLN A 260 -11.29 20.36 -23.40
CA GLN A 260 -10.08 19.81 -22.77
C GLN A 260 -9.58 20.78 -21.69
N GLN A 261 -9.08 20.25 -20.57
CA GLN A 261 -8.50 21.01 -19.45
C GLN A 261 -7.17 20.35 -19.03
N ASP A 262 -6.37 21.04 -18.21
CA ASP A 262 -5.12 20.49 -17.67
C ASP A 262 -5.41 19.43 -16.58
N ALA A 263 -4.69 18.31 -16.63
CA ALA A 263 -4.82 17.23 -15.66
C ALA A 263 -4.21 17.61 -14.29
N HIS A 264 -3.19 18.46 -14.25
CA HIS A 264 -2.60 18.99 -13.01
C HIS A 264 -3.54 19.98 -12.33
N GLU A 265 -4.19 20.86 -13.09
CA GLU A 265 -5.24 21.76 -12.58
C GLU A 265 -6.43 20.98 -12.00
N PHE A 266 -6.88 19.92 -12.69
CA PHE A 266 -7.92 19.02 -12.18
C PHE A 266 -7.48 18.25 -10.92
N PHE A 267 -6.24 17.76 -10.87
CA PHE A 267 -5.66 17.09 -9.69
C PHE A 267 -5.65 18.01 -8.46
N LEU A 268 -5.16 19.24 -8.60
CA LEU A 268 -5.17 20.22 -7.52
C LEU A 268 -6.60 20.60 -7.10
N THR A 269 -7.51 20.76 -8.07
CA THR A 269 -8.93 21.06 -7.82
C THR A 269 -9.63 19.94 -7.05
N VAL A 270 -9.41 18.67 -7.41
CA VAL A 270 -9.91 17.51 -6.68
C VAL A 270 -9.30 17.42 -5.28
N HIS A 271 -8.00 17.69 -5.14
CA HIS A 271 -7.34 17.68 -3.83
C HIS A 271 -7.88 18.76 -2.87
N ASP A 272 -8.10 19.98 -3.36
CA ASP A 272 -8.73 21.05 -2.60
C ASP A 272 -10.20 20.72 -2.25
N LEU A 273 -11.00 20.21 -3.20
CA LEU A 273 -12.37 19.77 -2.92
C LEU A 273 -12.43 18.64 -1.88
N LEU A 274 -11.55 17.64 -1.96
CA LEU A 274 -11.44 16.57 -0.97
C LEU A 274 -10.96 17.09 0.39
N HIS A 275 -10.09 18.10 0.43
CA HIS A 275 -9.72 18.79 1.67
C HIS A 275 -10.89 19.57 2.27
N ARG A 276 -11.59 20.40 1.47
CA ARG A 276 -12.81 21.15 1.85
C ARG A 276 -13.97 20.25 2.28
N HIS A 277 -14.00 19.00 1.81
CA HIS A 277 -15.04 18.02 2.10
C HIS A 277 -14.65 17.00 3.18
N TYR A 278 -13.40 16.99 3.62
CA TYR A 278 -12.97 16.15 4.72
C TYR A 278 -13.76 16.50 6.00
N SER A 279 -14.14 15.48 6.74
CA SER A 279 -14.78 15.60 8.05
C SER A 279 -14.35 14.42 8.89
N ALA A 280 -13.77 14.70 10.07
CA ALA A 280 -13.21 13.67 10.92
C ALA A 280 -14.34 12.80 11.53
N PRO A 281 -14.16 11.48 11.63
CA PRO A 281 -15.19 10.57 12.13
C PRO A 281 -15.49 10.72 13.64
N PHE A 282 -14.65 11.46 14.38
CA PHE A 282 -14.85 11.76 15.79
C PHE A 282 -14.59 13.25 16.07
N PRO A 283 -15.49 13.97 16.77
CA PRO A 283 -15.22 15.33 17.23
C PRO A 283 -14.19 15.31 18.36
N SER A 284 -12.95 15.69 18.05
CA SER A 284 -11.90 15.82 19.05
C SER A 284 -12.06 17.10 19.86
N ASN A 285 -12.67 17.02 21.04
CA ASN A 285 -12.79 18.15 21.99
C ASN A 285 -11.43 18.73 22.45
N THR A 286 -10.32 18.05 22.15
CA THR A 286 -8.96 18.59 22.30
C THR A 286 -8.62 19.51 21.12
N VAL A 287 -8.89 20.80 21.28
CA VAL A 287 -8.26 21.86 20.46
C VAL A 287 -6.78 21.94 20.86
N HIS A 288 -5.97 21.05 20.30
CA HIS A 288 -4.52 21.20 20.29
C HIS A 288 -4.12 21.81 18.94
N GLU A 289 -3.47 22.96 19.02
CA GLU A 289 -2.92 23.74 17.91
C GLU A 289 -1.73 23.00 17.28
N SER A 290 -2.03 21.97 16.52
CA SER A 290 -1.11 21.34 15.58
C SER A 290 -1.36 21.95 14.20
N ASP A 291 -0.43 22.75 13.68
CA ASP A 291 -0.51 23.43 12.35
C ASP A 291 -0.62 22.48 11.14
N GLU A 292 -0.68 21.16 11.37
CA GLU A 292 -0.70 20.14 10.32
C GLU A 292 -2.13 19.61 10.09
N CYS A 293 -2.62 19.78 8.87
CA CYS A 293 -3.95 19.36 8.47
C CYS A 293 -4.10 17.82 8.51
N LYS A 294 -5.21 17.34 9.08
CA LYS A 294 -5.47 15.91 9.32
C LYS A 294 -6.33 15.25 8.22
N CYS A 295 -6.57 15.90 7.09
CA CYS A 295 -7.30 15.28 5.99
C CYS A 295 -6.45 14.22 5.27
N ILE A 296 -7.11 13.21 4.69
CA ILE A 296 -6.44 12.09 4.02
C ILE A 296 -5.53 12.55 2.88
N VAL A 297 -5.90 13.61 2.15
CA VAL A 297 -5.11 14.20 1.06
C VAL A 297 -3.77 14.73 1.58
N HIS A 298 -3.79 15.62 2.59
CA HIS A 298 -2.57 16.18 3.14
C HIS A 298 -1.70 15.11 3.84
N GLN A 299 -2.31 14.12 4.50
CA GLN A 299 -1.57 12.98 5.07
C GLN A 299 -0.92 12.05 4.02
N THR A 300 -1.43 12.03 2.78
CA THR A 300 -0.94 11.15 1.71
C THR A 300 0.08 11.86 0.81
N PHE A 301 -0.17 13.11 0.45
CA PHE A 301 0.57 13.83 -0.59
C PHE A 301 1.42 15.00 -0.09
N THR A 302 1.14 15.59 1.08
CA THR A 302 1.89 16.79 1.51
C THR A 302 3.30 16.45 1.98
N GLY A 303 4.30 16.93 1.24
CA GLY A 303 5.68 17.05 1.70
C GLY A 303 5.97 18.44 2.26
N LYS A 304 7.19 18.64 2.78
CA LYS A 304 7.72 19.98 3.12
C LYS A 304 8.99 20.25 2.32
N LEU A 305 9.02 21.39 1.63
CA LEU A 305 10.17 21.89 0.89
C LEU A 305 10.83 22.98 1.72
N ARG A 306 12.14 22.88 1.90
CA ARG A 306 12.97 23.91 2.51
C ARG A 306 13.70 24.67 1.41
N SER A 307 13.55 25.99 1.41
CA SER A 307 14.40 26.91 0.65
C SER A 307 15.41 27.59 1.56
N ASP A 308 16.68 27.51 1.20
CA ASP A 308 17.79 28.20 1.84
C ASP A 308 18.31 29.29 0.90
N ILE A 309 18.13 30.55 1.29
CA ILE A 309 18.65 31.72 0.57
C ILE A 309 19.98 32.10 1.22
N ILE A 310 21.07 31.90 0.49
CA ILE A 310 22.43 32.23 0.91
C ILE A 310 22.79 33.61 0.37
N CYS A 311 23.23 34.53 1.23
CA CYS A 311 23.74 35.84 0.81
C CYS A 311 25.20 35.72 0.36
N ASN A 312 25.50 36.09 -0.90
CA ASN A 312 26.85 35.95 -1.45
C ASN A 312 27.85 37.01 -0.92
N GLN A 313 27.40 37.96 -0.09
CA GLN A 313 28.25 39.04 0.48
C GLN A 313 28.63 38.80 1.95
N CYS A 314 27.72 38.23 2.75
CA CYS A 314 27.95 38.00 4.19
C CYS A 314 27.74 36.54 4.63
N PHE A 315 27.46 35.62 3.69
CA PHE A 315 27.27 34.18 3.91
C PHE A 315 26.18 33.80 4.93
N SER A 316 25.31 34.73 5.30
CA SER A 316 24.11 34.42 6.07
C SER A 316 23.15 33.55 5.24
N VAL A 317 22.50 32.61 5.93
CA VAL A 317 21.50 31.71 5.34
C VAL A 317 20.14 32.06 5.95
N SER A 318 19.17 32.38 5.10
CA SER A 318 17.77 32.51 5.49
C SER A 318 17.02 31.26 5.03
N SER A 319 16.50 30.49 5.99
CA SER A 319 15.75 29.25 5.74
C SER A 319 14.25 29.48 5.89
N SER A 320 13.46 29.07 4.90
CA SER A 320 12.00 28.93 5.04
C SER A 320 11.57 27.52 4.67
N ILE A 321 10.45 27.07 5.25
CA ILE A 321 9.87 25.74 5.01
C ILE A 321 8.42 25.92 4.60
N GLN A 322 8.05 25.35 3.45
CA GLN A 322 6.72 25.45 2.85
C GLN A 322 6.16 24.05 2.57
N PRO A 323 4.85 23.81 2.76
CA PRO A 323 4.22 22.57 2.32
C PRO A 323 4.13 22.52 0.79
N PHE A 324 4.21 21.32 0.20
CA PHE A 324 3.95 21.08 -1.22
C PHE A 324 3.07 19.84 -1.39
N LEU A 325 2.22 19.82 -2.42
CA LEU A 325 1.45 18.63 -2.83
C LEU A 325 2.15 17.82 -3.94
N ASP A 326 2.91 18.53 -4.77
CA ASP A 326 3.54 18.06 -6.00
C ASP A 326 4.88 18.80 -6.23
N ILE A 327 5.64 18.37 -7.23
CA ILE A 327 6.92 18.98 -7.61
C ILE A 327 6.95 19.14 -9.13
N SER A 328 6.80 20.36 -9.62
CA SER A 328 7.00 20.70 -11.03
C SER A 328 8.47 20.47 -11.43
N LEU A 329 8.71 19.59 -12.40
CA LEU A 329 10.04 19.28 -12.92
C LEU A 329 10.28 19.98 -14.25
N ILE A 330 11.34 20.78 -14.33
CA ILE A 330 11.76 21.42 -15.59
C ILE A 330 12.42 20.37 -16.48
N VAL A 331 11.93 20.19 -17.70
CA VAL A 331 12.52 19.29 -18.72
C VAL A 331 13.44 20.11 -19.62
N PRO A 332 14.75 19.80 -19.71
CA PRO A 332 15.68 20.52 -20.59
C PRO A 332 15.30 20.44 -22.07
N SER A 333 15.12 21.60 -22.71
CA SER A 333 14.68 21.72 -24.11
C SER A 333 15.73 21.29 -25.16
N ASN A 334 16.98 21.05 -24.75
CA ASN A 334 18.11 20.76 -25.65
C ASN A 334 18.15 19.28 -26.13
N LEU A 335 16.99 18.73 -26.49
CA LEU A 335 16.83 17.42 -27.13
C LEU A 335 17.25 17.51 -28.61
N THR A 336 18.56 17.59 -28.86
CA THR A 336 19.08 17.79 -30.23
C THR A 336 18.96 16.57 -31.13
N ASN A 337 18.69 15.38 -30.58
CA ASN A 337 18.19 14.23 -31.34
C ASN A 337 17.00 13.58 -30.60
N GLY A 338 16.03 13.07 -31.34
CA GLY A 338 14.72 12.60 -30.82
C GLY A 338 14.72 11.33 -29.95
N TYR A 339 15.85 10.95 -29.36
CA TYR A 339 16.02 9.76 -28.51
C TYR A 339 16.92 9.99 -27.28
N ASP A 340 17.31 11.23 -26.99
CA ASP A 340 18.14 11.56 -25.82
C ASP A 340 17.39 11.22 -24.51
N GLN A 341 17.86 10.20 -23.78
CA GLN A 341 17.19 9.69 -22.57
C GLN A 341 17.42 10.60 -21.35
N ILE A 342 16.60 11.66 -21.22
CA ILE A 342 16.54 12.47 -20.00
C ILE A 342 16.07 11.58 -18.84
N SER A 343 16.93 11.39 -17.84
CA SER A 343 16.56 10.65 -16.63
C SER A 343 15.82 11.56 -15.65
N VAL A 344 14.82 11.03 -14.94
CA VAL A 344 14.07 11.77 -13.90
C VAL A 344 15.01 12.27 -12.78
N LYS A 345 16.14 11.58 -12.53
CA LYS A 345 17.17 12.08 -11.60
C LYS A 345 17.75 13.42 -12.06
N ASN A 346 17.96 13.62 -13.36
CA ASN A 346 18.52 14.85 -13.90
C ASN A 346 17.54 16.02 -13.71
N CYS A 347 16.23 15.78 -13.85
CA CYS A 347 15.21 16.80 -13.59
C CYS A 347 14.98 17.05 -12.08
N LEU A 348 15.34 16.09 -11.22
CA LEU A 348 15.31 16.19 -9.76
C LEU A 348 16.58 16.83 -9.16
N GLU A 349 17.61 17.11 -9.96
CA GLU A 349 18.74 17.95 -9.57
C GLU A 349 18.29 19.41 -9.60
N ILE A 350 17.51 19.79 -8.57
CA ILE A 350 16.79 21.08 -8.49
C ILE A 350 17.78 22.23 -8.74
N PRO A 351 17.58 23.07 -9.77
CA PRO A 351 18.53 24.12 -10.12
C PRO A 351 18.79 25.07 -8.95
N SER A 352 20.07 25.19 -8.55
CA SER A 352 20.51 26.23 -7.63
C SER A 352 20.43 27.59 -8.33
N ALA A 353 19.37 28.34 -8.07
CA ALA A 353 19.14 29.63 -8.70
C ALA A 353 20.13 30.67 -8.16
N THR A 354 21.22 30.89 -8.91
CA THR A 354 22.24 31.90 -8.63
C THR A 354 21.80 33.26 -9.16
N GLY A 355 21.21 34.08 -8.30
CA GLY A 355 21.03 35.52 -8.56
C GLY A 355 22.34 36.29 -8.38
N LYS A 356 22.37 37.55 -8.82
CA LYS A 356 23.59 38.38 -8.77
C LYS A 356 24.20 38.52 -7.37
N ASN A 357 23.39 38.51 -6.31
CA ASN A 357 23.81 38.72 -4.91
C ASN A 357 23.48 37.53 -3.98
N SER A 358 22.82 36.48 -4.45
CA SER A 358 22.35 35.38 -3.61
C SER A 358 22.21 34.07 -4.37
N THR A 359 22.27 32.95 -3.64
CA THR A 359 22.06 31.60 -4.16
C THR A 359 20.89 30.96 -3.43
N VAL A 360 19.91 30.43 -4.16
CA VAL A 360 18.80 29.68 -3.57
C VAL A 360 19.03 28.18 -3.73
N VAL A 361 18.97 27.45 -2.62
CA VAL A 361 19.08 25.98 -2.57
C VAL A 361 17.76 25.39 -2.05
N TRP A 362 17.29 24.31 -2.67
CA TRP A 362 16.03 23.66 -2.33
C TRP A 362 16.28 22.23 -1.81
N SER A 363 15.55 21.80 -0.78
CA SER A 363 15.67 20.45 -0.23
C SER A 363 14.35 19.94 0.35
N VAL A 364 14.06 18.64 0.19
CA VAL A 364 12.85 18.01 0.75
C VAL A 364 13.10 17.58 2.19
N VAL A 365 12.19 17.91 3.10
CA VAL A 365 12.30 17.69 4.54
C VAL A 365 11.14 16.85 5.05
N GLY A 366 11.43 15.83 5.86
CA GLY A 366 10.43 14.97 6.52
C GLY A 366 10.32 13.56 5.91
N ARG A 367 9.28 12.82 6.31
CA ARG A 367 8.99 11.46 5.80
C ARG A 367 7.88 11.52 4.76
N LEU A 368 8.22 11.48 3.46
CA LEU A 368 7.24 11.10 2.44
C LEU A 368 6.92 9.60 2.61
N HIS A 369 5.69 9.29 3.02
CA HIS A 369 5.26 7.91 3.23
C HIS A 369 5.24 7.06 1.94
N LEU A 370 5.11 7.69 0.77
CA LEU A 370 5.01 7.03 -0.54
C LEU A 370 6.34 6.53 -1.13
N ILE A 371 7.51 6.98 -0.66
CA ILE A 371 8.82 6.64 -1.28
C ILE A 371 9.16 5.13 -1.21
N ARG A 372 8.48 4.35 -0.36
CA ARG A 372 8.71 2.89 -0.23
C ARG A 372 7.85 2.00 -1.14
N SER A 373 6.87 2.54 -1.85
CA SER A 373 6.07 1.82 -2.84
C SER A 373 6.42 2.29 -4.26
N ARG A 374 6.17 1.44 -5.27
CA ARG A 374 6.55 1.70 -6.69
C ARG A 374 5.69 2.77 -7.39
N LEU A 375 5.08 3.70 -6.64
CA LEU A 375 4.07 4.65 -7.12
C LEU A 375 4.64 5.94 -7.74
N ILE A 376 5.95 6.14 -7.66
CA ILE A 376 6.66 7.29 -8.28
C ILE A 376 6.39 7.38 -9.79
N SER A 377 6.07 6.26 -10.45
CA SER A 377 5.74 6.21 -11.88
C SER A 377 4.35 6.75 -12.26
N ILE A 378 3.48 7.11 -11.31
CA ILE A 378 2.11 7.55 -11.60
C ILE A 378 1.94 9.08 -11.42
N PHE A 379 2.40 9.64 -10.30
CA PHE A 379 2.27 11.08 -10.01
C PHE A 379 3.46 11.91 -10.50
N CYS A 380 3.87 11.69 -11.75
CA CYS A 380 4.74 12.60 -12.47
C CYS A 380 3.88 13.32 -13.53
N CYS A 381 3.14 14.36 -13.10
CA CYS A 381 2.48 15.28 -14.01
C CYS A 381 3.56 16.11 -14.72
N ILE A 382 4.12 15.57 -15.80
CA ILE A 382 5.09 16.28 -16.64
C ILE A 382 4.35 17.40 -17.38
N LYS A 383 4.32 18.58 -16.77
CA LYS A 383 3.90 19.80 -17.44
C LYS A 383 5.02 20.20 -18.40
N VAL A 384 4.81 19.96 -19.69
CA VAL A 384 5.63 20.53 -20.76
C VAL A 384 5.05 21.91 -21.06
N GLU A 385 5.80 22.95 -20.71
CA GLU A 385 5.54 24.35 -21.11
C GLU A 385 6.34 24.69 -22.38
#